data_AF-A0A0D2IID4-F1
#
_entry.id   AF-A0A0D2IID4-F1
#
_cell.length_a   1.000
_cell.length_b   1.000
_cell.length_c   1.000
_cell.angle_alpha   90.00
_cell.angle_beta   90.00
_cell.angle_gamma   90.00
#
_symmetry.space_group_name_H-M   'P 1'
#
loop_
_entity.id
_entity.type
_entity.pdbx_description
1 polymer ?
#
loop_
_entity_poly.entity_id
_entity_poly.type
_entity_poly.pdbx_seq_one_letter_code
_entity_poly.pdbx_strand_id
1 'polypeptide(L)'
;MSSSKTPTSPTETSIFSSPQRAMPTILRSVLWNVHIYDSNDPTTVIGGLSLTPGITNANLYVMIEILVIISSTFFLRDENETKIERDGHPLQPGKYYIVAADSFQVNDEPWLVRTIDRAPGTRVAAFCDAVRLRDRRCVISGEIVPTFGEIDLWDGFDAAHIFPLAYEGHWIDQNFNRWITIQPAKGGTINSVQNGLLLDSAIHQLFDAYAVSINPDDNYKVVAFMPTPRNIAGKHLDREYFTHPDAPLDSLLRWHFR
;
A
#
# COMPACT_ATOMS: atom_id res chain seq x y z
N MET A 1 -61.38 -30.66 29.40
CA MET A 1 -60.09 -30.01 29.68
C MET A 1 -59.28 -30.01 28.39
N SER A 2 -59.03 -28.82 27.85
CA SER A 2 -58.52 -28.59 26.48
C SER A 2 -57.01 -28.36 26.50
N SER A 3 -56.32 -28.88 25.48
CA SER A 3 -54.91 -28.61 25.16
C SER A 3 -54.67 -27.15 24.79
N SER A 4 -53.47 -26.63 25.07
CA SER A 4 -52.92 -25.44 24.41
C SER A 4 -51.44 -25.62 24.09
N LYS A 5 -51.11 -25.18 22.88
CA LYS A 5 -49.86 -25.39 22.14
C LYS A 5 -48.79 -24.37 22.54
N THR A 6 -47.55 -24.79 22.39
CA THR A 6 -46.30 -24.02 22.42
C THR A 6 -46.35 -22.81 21.48
N PRO A 7 -45.84 -21.63 21.86
CA PRO A 7 -45.56 -20.55 20.92
C PRO A 7 -44.12 -20.65 20.41
N THR A 8 -44.00 -20.82 19.09
CA THR A 8 -42.75 -20.62 18.33
C THR A 8 -42.56 -19.11 18.13
N SER A 9 -41.51 -18.52 18.71
CA SER A 9 -41.11 -17.14 18.39
C SER A 9 -40.23 -17.13 17.12
N PRO A 10 -40.38 -16.11 16.26
CA PRO A 10 -39.76 -16.07 14.95
C PRO A 10 -38.26 -15.78 15.06
N THR A 11 -37.51 -16.41 14.16
CA THR A 11 -36.09 -16.15 13.88
C THR A 11 -35.85 -14.65 13.69
N GLU A 12 -35.11 -14.03 14.61
CA GLU A 12 -34.54 -12.70 14.38
C GLU A 12 -33.52 -12.81 13.25
N THR A 13 -33.95 -12.39 12.07
CA THR A 13 -33.07 -12.05 10.95
C THR A 13 -32.06 -11.03 11.45
N SER A 14 -30.82 -11.48 11.66
CA SER A 14 -29.67 -10.60 11.86
C SER A 14 -29.45 -9.76 10.61
N ILE A 15 -30.08 -8.58 10.59
CA ILE A 15 -29.85 -7.52 9.59
C ILE A 15 -28.61 -6.76 10.06
N PHE A 16 -27.44 -7.38 9.98
CA PHE A 16 -26.14 -6.67 9.97
C PHE A 16 -25.10 -7.50 9.22
N SER A 17 -25.44 -7.93 8.00
CA SER A 17 -24.44 -8.20 6.97
C SER A 17 -24.10 -6.86 6.30
N SER A 18 -23.27 -6.05 6.95
CA SER A 18 -22.70 -4.86 6.32
C SER A 18 -21.86 -5.29 5.11
N PRO A 19 -22.11 -4.79 3.89
CA PRO A 19 -21.29 -5.12 2.75
C PRO A 19 -19.90 -4.53 2.96
N GLN A 20 -18.90 -5.43 2.88
CA GLN A 20 -17.48 -5.17 2.74
C GLN A 20 -17.26 -3.98 1.78
N ARG A 21 -16.68 -2.88 2.28
CA ARG A 21 -16.21 -1.80 1.41
C ARG A 21 -14.73 -1.99 1.11
N ALA A 22 -14.45 -2.86 0.12
CA ALA A 22 -13.56 -2.35 -0.92
C ALA A 22 -14.30 -1.15 -1.54
N MET A 23 -13.65 0.01 -1.62
CA MET A 23 -14.26 1.17 -2.28
C MET A 23 -14.69 0.75 -3.69
N PRO A 24 -15.99 0.86 -4.06
CA PRO A 24 -16.45 0.52 -5.39
C PRO A 24 -15.61 1.23 -6.46
N THR A 25 -15.22 0.54 -7.53
CA THR A 25 -14.43 1.07 -8.66
C THR A 25 -14.97 2.41 -9.18
N ILE A 26 -16.28 2.61 -9.11
CA ILE A 26 -16.99 3.84 -9.50
C ILE A 26 -16.61 5.06 -8.63
N LEU A 27 -16.29 4.88 -7.34
CA LEU A 27 -15.83 5.97 -6.48
C LEU A 27 -14.35 6.32 -6.72
N ARG A 28 -13.53 5.38 -7.23
CA ARG A 28 -12.13 5.64 -7.58
C ARG A 28 -12.01 6.57 -8.78
N SER A 29 -12.79 6.33 -9.85
CA SER A 29 -12.73 7.17 -11.06
C SER A 29 -13.23 8.61 -10.83
N VAL A 30 -14.16 8.83 -9.90
CA VAL A 30 -14.65 10.19 -9.55
C VAL A 30 -13.58 11.03 -8.84
N LEU A 31 -12.62 10.38 -8.18
CA LEU A 31 -11.52 11.06 -7.47
C LEU A 31 -10.29 11.25 -8.37
N TRP A 32 -10.23 10.60 -9.54
CA TRP A 32 -9.10 10.75 -10.44
C TRP A 32 -9.14 12.08 -11.15
N ASN A 33 -8.03 12.81 -11.08
CA ASN A 33 -7.79 14.02 -11.85
C ASN A 33 -6.62 13.84 -12.82
N VAL A 34 -6.00 12.66 -12.84
CA VAL A 34 -5.06 12.19 -13.86
C VAL A 34 -5.61 10.92 -14.49
N HIS A 35 -5.65 10.90 -15.82
CA HIS A 35 -6.15 9.79 -16.62
C HIS A 35 -5.09 9.35 -17.61
N ILE A 36 -4.90 8.03 -17.74
CA ILE A 36 -3.86 7.41 -18.55
C ILE A 36 -4.53 6.67 -19.71
N TYR A 37 -4.00 6.87 -20.91
CA TYR A 37 -4.50 6.31 -22.17
C TYR A 37 -3.37 5.69 -22.99
N ASP A 38 -3.71 4.79 -23.91
CA ASP A 38 -2.86 4.46 -25.05
C ASP A 38 -3.04 5.58 -26.09
N SER A 39 -1.94 6.07 -26.66
CA SER A 39 -2.00 7.01 -27.79
C SER A 39 -2.71 6.43 -29.02
N ASN A 40 -2.71 5.09 -29.19
CA ASN A 40 -3.41 4.42 -30.28
C ASN A 40 -4.91 4.19 -30.01
N ASP A 41 -5.34 4.26 -28.75
CA ASP A 41 -6.76 4.25 -28.34
C ASP A 41 -7.02 5.35 -27.30
N PRO A 42 -7.14 6.62 -27.75
CA PRO A 42 -7.32 7.76 -26.86
C PRO A 42 -8.73 7.82 -26.23
N THR A 43 -9.60 6.85 -26.50
CA THR A 43 -10.98 6.83 -26.01
C THR A 43 -11.15 5.94 -24.77
N THR A 44 -10.26 4.96 -24.60
CA THR A 44 -10.31 4.00 -23.48
C THR A 44 -9.34 4.39 -22.38
N VAL A 45 -9.86 4.63 -21.18
CA VAL A 45 -9.03 4.89 -19.99
C VAL A 45 -8.39 3.57 -19.53
N ILE A 46 -7.07 3.56 -19.47
CA ILE A 46 -6.26 2.40 -19.01
C ILE A 46 -6.09 2.43 -17.50
N GLY A 47 -5.93 3.63 -16.95
CA GLY A 47 -5.76 3.83 -15.52
C GLY A 47 -5.89 5.29 -15.15
N GLY A 48 -5.74 5.57 -13.87
CA GLY A 48 -5.79 6.92 -13.35
C GLY A 48 -5.37 6.96 -11.89
N LEU A 49 -5.08 8.16 -11.42
CA LEU A 49 -4.77 8.40 -10.03
C LEU A 49 -5.33 9.74 -9.56
N SER A 50 -5.53 9.84 -8.25
CA SER A 50 -5.79 11.11 -7.59
C SER A 50 -4.46 11.78 -7.28
N LEU A 51 -4.23 12.97 -7.81
CA LEU A 51 -3.05 13.75 -7.47
C LEU A 51 -3.06 14.15 -6.01
N THR A 52 -1.99 13.78 -5.31
CA THR A 52 -1.69 14.23 -3.96
C THR A 52 -0.36 14.98 -3.94
N PRO A 53 -0.07 15.76 -2.90
CA PRO A 53 1.23 16.41 -2.74
C PRO A 53 2.40 15.44 -2.94
N GLY A 54 3.40 15.89 -3.69
CA GLY A 54 4.64 15.16 -3.93
C GLY A 54 4.64 14.20 -5.12
N ILE A 55 3.51 13.98 -5.82
CA ILE A 55 3.52 13.19 -7.06
C ILE A 55 4.16 14.01 -8.20
N THR A 56 5.19 13.44 -8.83
CA THR A 56 5.96 14.06 -9.93
C THR A 56 5.78 13.32 -11.25
N ASN A 57 6.27 13.92 -12.34
CA ASN A 57 6.33 13.26 -13.64
C ASN A 57 7.10 11.93 -13.57
N ALA A 58 8.25 11.90 -12.90
CA ALA A 58 9.03 10.68 -12.71
C ALA A 58 8.25 9.59 -11.97
N ASN A 59 7.39 9.94 -11.02
CA ASN A 59 6.52 8.95 -10.37
C ASN A 59 5.50 8.35 -11.34
N LEU A 60 4.89 9.18 -12.21
CA LEU A 60 3.95 8.66 -13.22
C LEU A 60 4.62 7.65 -14.16
N TYR A 61 5.87 7.91 -14.59
CA TYR A 61 6.63 6.95 -15.38
C TYR A 61 6.80 5.61 -14.66
N VAL A 62 7.18 5.62 -13.38
CA VAL A 62 7.33 4.39 -12.57
C VAL A 62 5.98 3.66 -12.42
N MET A 63 4.90 4.39 -12.18
CA MET A 63 3.56 3.79 -12.08
C MET A 63 3.13 3.14 -13.41
N ILE A 64 3.48 3.74 -14.55
CA ILE A 64 3.19 3.16 -15.86
C ILE A 64 4.03 1.91 -16.11
N GLU A 65 5.30 1.89 -15.72
CA GLU A 65 6.16 0.69 -15.78
C GLU A 65 5.61 -0.49 -14.96
N ILE A 66 4.72 -0.23 -14.00
CA ILE A 66 4.01 -1.25 -13.20
C ILE A 66 2.68 -1.63 -13.86
N LEU A 67 1.95 -0.62 -14.38
CA LEU A 67 0.62 -0.77 -14.95
C LEU A 67 0.62 -1.49 -16.30
N VAL A 68 1.68 -1.35 -17.11
CA VAL A 68 1.73 -1.92 -18.46
C VAL A 68 2.96 -2.79 -18.69
N ILE A 69 2.76 -3.88 -19.44
CA ILE A 69 3.81 -4.78 -19.89
C ILE A 69 4.18 -4.37 -21.31
N ILE A 70 5.32 -3.71 -21.46
CA ILE A 70 5.83 -3.21 -22.74
C ILE A 70 7.28 -3.60 -22.96
N SER A 71 7.60 -4.04 -24.19
CA SER A 71 8.95 -4.47 -24.55
C SER A 71 9.79 -3.35 -25.16
N SER A 72 9.15 -2.37 -25.81
CA SER A 72 9.83 -1.20 -26.36
C SER A 72 10.01 -0.09 -25.31
N THR A 73 10.84 0.89 -25.63
CA THR A 73 10.83 2.17 -24.91
C THR A 73 9.49 2.88 -25.14
N PHE A 74 9.08 3.68 -24.16
CA PHE A 74 7.92 4.55 -24.26
C PHE A 74 8.22 5.93 -23.70
N PHE A 75 7.37 6.89 -24.02
CA PHE A 75 7.35 8.19 -23.37
C PHE A 75 5.90 8.68 -23.21
N LEU A 76 5.71 9.72 -22.42
CA LEU A 76 4.40 10.30 -22.15
C LEU A 76 4.19 11.61 -22.89
N ARG A 77 2.96 11.85 -23.32
CA ARG A 77 2.48 13.15 -23.79
C ARG A 77 1.25 13.59 -23.01
N ASP A 78 1.05 14.90 -22.87
CA ASP A 78 -0.20 15.46 -22.40
C ASP A 78 -1.22 15.65 -23.54
N GLU A 79 -2.37 16.25 -23.21
CA GLU A 79 -3.44 16.59 -24.16
C GLU A 79 -3.07 17.62 -25.22
N ASN A 80 -1.98 18.37 -25.01
CA ASN A 80 -1.45 19.34 -25.96
C ASN A 80 -0.33 18.74 -26.82
N GLU A 81 -0.21 17.41 -26.83
CA GLU A 81 0.86 16.66 -27.50
C GLU A 81 2.28 16.99 -27.00
N THR A 82 2.38 17.67 -25.85
CA THR A 82 3.66 18.05 -25.27
C THR A 82 4.26 16.83 -24.59
N LYS A 83 5.50 16.51 -24.96
CA LYS A 83 6.26 15.43 -24.33
C LYS A 83 6.53 15.78 -22.86
N ILE A 84 6.18 14.86 -21.99
CA ILE A 84 6.41 14.97 -20.55
C ILE A 84 7.75 14.34 -20.23
N GLU A 85 8.69 15.11 -19.70
CA GLU A 85 10.00 14.61 -19.31
C GLU A 85 9.92 13.80 -18.01
N ARG A 86 10.75 12.75 -17.89
CA ARG A 86 10.83 11.92 -16.68
C ARG A 86 11.65 12.66 -15.62
N ASP A 87 11.01 13.58 -14.90
CA ASP A 87 11.70 14.48 -13.97
C ASP A 87 10.95 14.70 -12.64
N GLY A 88 11.57 15.49 -11.76
CA GLY A 88 11.02 15.83 -10.44
C GLY A 88 9.94 16.92 -10.45
N HIS A 89 9.50 17.41 -11.60
CA HIS A 89 8.47 18.45 -11.63
C HIS A 89 7.11 17.88 -11.17
N PRO A 90 6.28 18.68 -10.46
CA PRO A 90 4.96 18.25 -10.03
C PRO A 90 4.08 17.82 -11.21
N LEU A 91 3.47 16.65 -11.08
CA LEU A 91 2.52 16.15 -12.08
C LEU A 91 1.27 17.05 -12.08
N GLN A 92 0.75 17.36 -13.26
CA GLN A 92 -0.43 18.21 -13.42
C GLN A 92 -1.70 17.37 -13.61
N PRO A 93 -2.88 17.86 -13.20
CA PRO A 93 -4.14 17.22 -13.57
C PRO A 93 -4.28 17.20 -15.10
N GLY A 94 -4.87 16.13 -15.64
CA GLY A 94 -5.13 16.04 -17.08
C GLY A 94 -5.10 14.63 -17.63
N LYS A 95 -4.97 14.55 -18.95
CA LYS A 95 -4.86 13.31 -19.71
C LYS A 95 -3.42 13.09 -20.15
N TYR A 96 -2.94 11.87 -19.94
CA TYR A 96 -1.60 11.45 -20.31
C TYR A 96 -1.69 10.25 -21.23
N TYR A 97 -0.92 10.27 -22.31
CA TYR A 97 -0.93 9.26 -23.36
C TYR A 97 0.40 8.54 -23.38
N ILE A 98 0.36 7.21 -23.28
CA ILE A 98 1.52 6.34 -23.46
C ILE A 98 1.78 6.26 -24.96
N VAL A 99 2.96 6.74 -25.38
CA VAL A 99 3.43 6.64 -26.76
C VAL A 99 4.57 5.63 -26.81
N ALA A 100 4.37 4.56 -27.57
CA ALA A 100 5.34 3.49 -27.76
C ALA A 100 5.32 2.98 -29.19
N ALA A 101 6.42 2.33 -29.60
CA ALA A 101 6.53 1.73 -30.93
C ALA A 101 5.72 0.42 -31.03
N ASP A 102 5.79 -0.39 -29.98
CA ASP A 102 5.08 -1.67 -29.90
C ASP A 102 3.78 -1.51 -29.11
N SER A 103 2.83 -2.41 -29.37
CA SER A 103 1.68 -2.56 -28.50
C SER A 103 2.10 -3.08 -27.13
N PHE A 104 1.32 -2.73 -26.12
CA PHE A 104 1.53 -3.18 -24.76
C PHE A 104 0.24 -3.80 -24.20
N GLN A 105 0.38 -4.53 -23.11
CA GLN A 105 -0.75 -5.09 -22.38
C GLN A 105 -0.87 -4.41 -21.02
N VAL A 106 -2.09 -4.25 -20.53
CA VAL A 106 -2.30 -3.84 -19.14
C VAL A 106 -1.94 -5.03 -18.24
N ASN A 107 -1.14 -4.78 -17.22
CA ASN A 107 -0.78 -5.78 -16.23
C ASN A 107 -2.04 -6.20 -15.45
N ASP A 108 -2.36 -7.48 -15.47
CA ASP A 108 -3.52 -8.08 -14.82
C ASP A 108 -3.16 -8.84 -13.53
N GLU A 109 -1.94 -8.65 -13.01
CA GLU A 109 -1.50 -9.23 -11.75
C GLU A 109 -2.48 -8.84 -10.62
N PRO A 110 -3.07 -9.82 -9.92
CA PRO A 110 -4.01 -9.53 -8.85
C PRO A 110 -3.26 -8.98 -7.64
N TRP A 111 -3.66 -7.79 -7.16
CA TRP A 111 -3.12 -7.28 -5.91
C TRP A 111 -3.63 -8.08 -4.71
N LEU A 112 -2.77 -8.30 -3.71
CA LEU A 112 -3.11 -9.06 -2.52
C LEU A 112 -3.94 -8.20 -1.55
N VAL A 113 -5.26 -8.33 -1.64
CA VAL A 113 -6.22 -7.62 -0.78
C VAL A 113 -6.02 -8.03 0.67
N ARG A 114 -5.80 -7.07 1.58
CA ARG A 114 -5.70 -7.37 3.02
C ARG A 114 -7.10 -7.51 3.63
N THR A 115 -7.70 -8.68 3.49
CA THR A 115 -8.96 -9.02 4.17
C THR A 115 -8.67 -9.57 5.57
N ILE A 116 -9.41 -9.07 6.57
CA ILE A 116 -9.33 -9.49 7.98
C ILE A 116 -9.63 -11.00 8.15
N ASP A 117 -10.41 -11.59 7.24
CA ASP A 117 -10.99 -12.93 7.39
C ASP A 117 -10.12 -14.10 6.87
N ARG A 118 -8.85 -13.87 6.53
CA ARG A 118 -8.00 -14.91 5.93
C ARG A 118 -6.65 -14.99 6.64
N ALA A 119 -6.49 -15.91 7.59
CA ALA A 119 -5.20 -16.16 8.22
C ALA A 119 -4.70 -17.58 7.95
N PRO A 120 -3.46 -17.73 7.46
CA PRO A 120 -2.60 -18.83 7.89
C PRO A 120 -1.42 -18.35 8.74
N GLY A 121 -1.04 -17.06 8.68
CA GLY A 121 0.12 -16.54 9.42
C GLY A 121 -0.24 -16.10 10.84
N THR A 122 0.53 -16.55 11.82
CA THR A 122 0.38 -16.13 13.23
C THR A 122 1.34 -14.98 13.51
N ARG A 123 0.80 -13.80 13.86
CA ARG A 123 1.63 -12.67 14.31
C ARG A 123 2.23 -13.07 15.65
N VAL A 124 3.55 -13.02 15.75
CA VAL A 124 4.26 -13.39 16.98
C VAL A 124 4.64 -12.15 17.78
N ALA A 125 4.54 -12.24 19.12
CA ALA A 125 4.89 -11.12 20.01
C ALA A 125 6.32 -10.60 19.75
N ALA A 126 7.28 -11.50 19.50
CA ALA A 126 8.66 -11.15 19.21
C ALA A 126 8.83 -10.24 17.98
N PHE A 127 7.96 -10.34 16.97
CA PHE A 127 7.97 -9.43 15.83
C PHE A 127 7.52 -8.03 16.26
N CYS A 128 6.41 -7.94 17.00
CA CYS A 128 5.90 -6.67 17.51
C CYS A 128 6.92 -5.98 18.40
N ASP A 129 7.55 -6.73 19.31
CA ASP A 129 8.55 -6.20 20.25
C ASP A 129 9.79 -5.69 19.52
N ALA A 130 10.28 -6.45 18.52
CA ALA A 130 11.43 -6.03 17.71
C ALA A 130 11.15 -4.73 16.92
N VAL A 131 10.00 -4.65 16.25
CA VAL A 131 9.59 -3.45 15.49
C VAL A 131 9.43 -2.25 16.41
N ARG A 132 8.75 -2.43 17.56
CA ARG A 132 8.56 -1.38 18.56
C ARG A 132 9.88 -0.84 19.11
N LEU A 133 10.80 -1.73 19.46
CA LEU A 133 12.11 -1.38 19.99
C LEU A 133 12.97 -0.63 18.97
N ARG A 134 12.93 -1.04 17.69
CA ARG A 134 13.68 -0.41 16.60
C ARG A 134 13.15 0.99 16.29
N ASP A 135 11.83 1.14 16.12
CA ASP A 135 11.25 2.35 15.54
C ASP A 135 10.98 3.44 16.58
N ARG A 136 10.35 3.09 17.71
CA ARG A 136 9.93 4.02 18.79
C ARG A 136 9.14 5.26 18.35
N ARG A 137 8.67 5.29 17.11
CA ARG A 137 7.86 6.34 16.49
C ARG A 137 7.09 5.75 15.33
N CYS A 138 6.01 6.40 14.91
CA CYS A 138 5.43 6.11 13.61
C CYS A 138 6.43 6.48 12.52
N VAL A 139 6.86 5.51 11.72
CA VAL A 139 7.88 5.72 10.68
C VAL A 139 7.44 6.74 9.63
N ILE A 140 6.15 6.77 9.28
CA ILE A 140 5.62 7.66 8.24
C ILE A 140 5.33 9.08 8.75
N SER A 141 4.67 9.23 9.91
CA SER A 141 4.35 10.58 10.44
C SER A 141 5.50 11.21 11.23
N GLY A 142 6.43 10.40 11.74
CA GLY A 142 7.46 10.80 12.67
C GLY A 142 6.96 10.96 14.12
N GLU A 143 5.69 10.67 14.40
CA GLU A 143 5.08 10.82 15.72
C GLU A 143 5.74 9.86 16.72
N ILE A 144 6.40 10.41 17.73
CA ILE A 144 7.16 9.66 18.73
C ILE A 144 6.18 8.94 19.66
N VAL A 145 6.48 7.68 19.99
CA VAL A 145 5.73 6.93 21.00
C VAL A 145 5.90 7.62 22.36
N PRO A 146 4.82 8.05 23.03
CA PRO A 146 4.94 8.71 24.33
C PRO A 146 5.53 7.77 25.38
N THR A 147 6.44 8.29 26.19
CA THR A 147 6.99 7.58 27.35
C THR A 147 6.57 8.30 28.63
N PHE A 148 6.01 7.57 29.59
CA PHE A 148 5.67 8.08 30.91
C PHE A 148 6.54 7.36 31.97
N GLY A 149 7.55 8.05 32.48
CA GLY A 149 8.58 7.43 33.30
C GLY A 149 9.45 6.47 32.47
N GLU A 150 9.44 5.19 32.82
CA GLU A 150 10.14 4.11 32.09
C GLU A 150 9.19 3.25 31.25
N ILE A 151 7.92 3.67 31.08
CA ILE A 151 6.88 2.91 30.38
C ILE A 151 6.57 3.59 29.05
N ASP A 152 6.78 2.86 27.95
CA ASP A 152 6.35 3.27 26.61
C ASP A 152 4.85 2.99 26.42
N LEU A 153 4.11 3.98 25.94
CA LEU A 153 2.67 3.92 25.71
C LEU A 153 2.39 3.57 24.25
N TRP A 154 2.28 2.28 23.96
CA TRP A 154 2.07 1.75 22.60
C TRP A 154 0.66 1.92 22.05
N ASP A 155 -0.30 2.39 22.86
CA ASP A 155 -1.68 2.59 22.41
C ASP A 155 -1.75 3.57 21.24
N GLY A 156 -2.42 3.18 20.17
CA GLY A 156 -2.47 3.95 18.92
C GLY A 156 -1.30 3.69 17.97
N PHE A 157 -0.37 2.79 18.30
CA PHE A 157 0.73 2.36 17.43
C PHE A 157 0.72 0.85 17.18
N ASP A 158 0.83 0.47 15.91
CA ASP A 158 0.79 -0.90 15.45
C ASP A 158 2.09 -1.29 14.73
N ALA A 159 2.57 -2.50 15.03
CA ALA A 159 3.61 -3.15 14.23
C ALA A 159 2.94 -3.74 12.96
N ALA A 160 3.09 -3.02 11.86
CA ALA A 160 2.56 -3.34 10.55
C ALA A 160 3.53 -4.22 9.77
N HIS A 161 3.02 -5.26 9.11
CA HIS A 161 3.80 -6.04 8.15
C HIS A 161 3.78 -5.36 6.78
N ILE A 162 4.95 -5.18 6.14
CA ILE A 162 5.06 -4.63 4.79
C ILE A 162 4.47 -5.59 3.78
N PHE A 163 4.93 -6.84 3.76
CA PHE A 163 4.26 -7.93 3.06
C PHE A 163 3.23 -8.56 3.99
N PRO A 164 1.95 -8.68 3.58
CA PRO A 164 0.85 -9.05 4.45
C PRO A 164 0.96 -10.48 4.97
N LEU A 165 0.86 -10.63 6.30
CA LEU A 165 0.92 -11.91 6.99
C LEU A 165 -0.12 -12.95 6.53
N ALA A 166 -1.30 -12.47 6.10
CA ALA A 166 -2.37 -13.29 5.54
C ALA A 166 -1.97 -14.13 4.31
N TYR A 167 -0.85 -13.76 3.66
CA TYR A 167 -0.36 -14.35 2.43
C TYR A 167 0.96 -15.09 2.61
N GLU A 168 1.22 -15.67 3.79
CA GLU A 168 2.44 -16.45 4.06
C GLU A 168 2.66 -17.60 3.05
N GLY A 169 1.59 -18.24 2.56
CA GLY A 169 1.71 -19.22 1.48
C GLY A 169 2.31 -18.62 0.21
N HIS A 170 1.78 -17.48 -0.25
CA HIS A 170 2.30 -16.77 -1.42
C HIS A 170 3.72 -16.26 -1.21
N TRP A 171 4.04 -15.83 0.02
CA TRP A 171 5.39 -15.46 0.45
C TRP A 171 6.40 -16.59 0.21
N ILE A 172 6.03 -17.82 0.57
CA ILE A 172 6.87 -19.00 0.38
C ILE A 172 6.91 -19.41 -1.10
N ASP A 173 5.75 -19.48 -1.76
CA ASP A 173 5.63 -19.97 -3.15
C ASP A 173 6.40 -19.08 -4.15
N GLN A 174 6.38 -17.76 -3.92
CA GLN A 174 7.14 -16.79 -4.73
C GLN A 174 8.57 -16.55 -4.22
N ASN A 175 9.00 -17.34 -3.23
CA ASN A 175 10.33 -17.29 -2.63
C ASN A 175 10.71 -15.89 -2.11
N PHE A 176 9.76 -15.08 -1.63
CA PHE A 176 10.04 -13.73 -1.12
C PHE A 176 10.90 -13.75 0.15
N ASN A 177 10.89 -14.88 0.87
CA ASN A 177 11.80 -15.17 1.99
C ASN A 177 13.29 -15.02 1.63
N ARG A 178 13.67 -15.13 0.35
CA ARG A 178 15.07 -14.95 -0.10
C ARG A 178 15.65 -13.57 0.22
N TRP A 179 14.80 -12.56 0.42
CA TRP A 179 15.23 -11.20 0.72
C TRP A 179 15.59 -11.00 2.19
N ILE A 180 15.04 -11.82 3.09
CA ILE A 180 15.26 -11.69 4.53
C ILE A 180 16.68 -12.11 4.90
N THR A 181 17.40 -11.24 5.61
CA THR A 181 18.72 -11.53 6.15
C THR A 181 18.70 -11.76 7.67
N ILE A 182 17.70 -11.21 8.37
CA ILE A 182 17.51 -11.41 9.82
C ILE A 182 16.39 -12.41 10.04
N GLN A 183 16.79 -13.61 10.48
CA GLN A 183 15.87 -14.71 10.74
C GLN A 183 15.16 -14.51 12.09
N PRO A 184 13.81 -14.52 12.13
CA PRO A 184 13.08 -14.45 13.38
C PRO A 184 13.16 -15.79 14.13
N ALA A 185 13.17 -15.74 15.45
CA ALA A 185 13.24 -16.95 16.28
C ALA A 185 11.97 -17.83 16.18
N LYS A 186 10.82 -17.24 15.82
CA LYS A 186 9.52 -17.92 15.72
C LYS A 186 8.67 -17.30 14.59
N GLY A 187 7.74 -18.08 14.06
CA GLY A 187 6.71 -17.59 13.13
C GLY A 187 7.15 -17.44 11.67
N GLY A 188 8.28 -18.04 11.25
CA GLY A 188 8.73 -18.01 9.86
C GLY A 188 9.29 -16.65 9.42
N THR A 189 9.98 -16.64 8.27
CA THR A 189 10.69 -15.44 7.74
C THR A 189 9.79 -14.24 7.52
N ILE A 190 8.49 -14.43 7.29
CA ILE A 190 7.51 -13.35 7.14
C ILE A 190 7.40 -12.49 8.41
N ASN A 191 7.71 -13.04 9.58
CA ASN A 191 7.77 -12.34 10.86
C ASN A 191 9.16 -11.74 11.17
N SER A 192 10.03 -11.60 10.16
CA SER A 192 11.27 -10.83 10.33
C SER A 192 10.95 -9.35 10.58
N VAL A 193 11.73 -8.72 11.46
CA VAL A 193 11.66 -7.26 11.73
C VAL A 193 11.86 -6.43 10.45
N GLN A 194 12.60 -6.97 9.48
CA GLN A 194 12.83 -6.38 8.16
C GLN A 194 11.57 -6.31 7.28
N ASN A 195 10.53 -7.07 7.62
CA ASN A 195 9.20 -7.00 7.01
C ASN A 195 8.23 -6.16 7.86
N GLY A 196 8.73 -5.36 8.81
CA GLY A 196 7.90 -4.64 9.77
C GLY A 196 8.16 -3.14 9.82
N LEU A 197 7.12 -2.37 10.16
CA LEU A 197 7.14 -0.93 10.43
C LEU A 197 6.24 -0.62 11.63
N LEU A 198 6.63 0.28 12.51
CA LEU A 198 5.74 0.85 13.52
C LEU A 198 4.99 2.02 12.91
N LEU A 199 3.66 1.99 12.96
CA LEU A 199 2.80 3.00 12.38
C LEU A 199 1.74 3.45 13.39
N ASP A 200 1.34 4.74 13.34
CA ASP A 200 0.07 5.18 13.94
C ASP A 200 -1.06 4.34 13.36
N SER A 201 -2.01 3.90 14.19
CA SER A 201 -3.07 2.96 13.78
C SER A 201 -3.91 3.45 12.61
N ALA A 202 -4.12 4.76 12.46
CA ALA A 202 -4.84 5.30 11.30
C ALA A 202 -3.98 5.24 10.02
N ILE A 203 -2.68 5.51 10.14
CA ILE A 203 -1.73 5.35 9.03
C ILE A 203 -1.54 3.89 8.66
N HIS A 204 -1.52 2.98 9.62
CA HIS A 204 -1.47 1.54 9.39
C HIS A 204 -2.65 1.07 8.53
N GLN A 205 -3.86 1.55 8.82
CA GLN A 205 -5.04 1.24 7.99
C GLN A 205 -4.90 1.75 6.55
N LEU A 206 -4.34 2.95 6.36
CA LEU A 206 -4.08 3.49 5.02
C LEU A 206 -3.02 2.65 4.29
N PHE A 207 -1.97 2.25 5.00
CA PHE A 207 -0.88 1.44 4.46
C PHE A 207 -1.39 0.05 4.03
N ASP A 208 -2.15 -0.62 4.90
CA ASP A 208 -2.77 -1.92 4.59
C ASP A 208 -3.78 -1.85 3.42
N ALA A 209 -4.45 -0.71 3.25
CA ALA A 209 -5.36 -0.45 2.13
C ALA A 209 -4.64 -0.08 0.82
N TYR A 210 -3.31 -0.04 0.80
CA TYR A 210 -2.48 0.50 -0.30
C TYR A 210 -2.86 1.94 -0.68
N ALA A 211 -3.42 2.72 0.27
CA ALA A 211 -3.74 4.13 0.09
C ALA A 211 -2.48 5.02 0.21
N VAL A 212 -1.46 4.51 0.89
CA VAL A 212 -0.15 5.14 1.05
C VAL A 212 0.94 4.08 0.95
N SER A 213 2.07 4.43 0.35
CA SER A 213 3.26 3.60 0.29
C SER A 213 4.53 4.44 0.50
N ILE A 214 5.67 3.78 0.69
CA ILE A 214 6.99 4.40 0.76
C ILE A 214 7.75 3.97 -0.50
N ASN A 215 8.17 4.93 -1.31
CA ASN A 215 8.96 4.66 -2.51
C ASN A 215 10.46 4.78 -2.19
N PRO A 216 11.20 3.66 -2.05
CA PRO A 216 12.63 3.71 -1.75
C PRO A 216 13.45 4.30 -2.92
N ASP A 217 12.95 4.20 -4.15
CA ASP A 217 13.64 4.70 -5.35
C ASP A 217 13.48 6.21 -5.56
N ASP A 218 12.60 6.84 -4.79
CA ASP A 218 12.42 8.29 -4.74
C ASP A 218 12.76 8.81 -3.35
N ASN A 219 13.95 8.43 -2.88
CA ASN A 219 14.52 8.86 -1.61
C ASN A 219 13.58 8.64 -0.41
N TYR A 220 12.94 7.46 -0.36
CA TYR A 220 11.96 7.07 0.66
C TYR A 220 10.79 8.06 0.80
N LYS A 221 10.31 8.59 -0.32
CA LYS A 221 9.13 9.45 -0.34
C LYS A 221 7.87 8.67 0.01
N VAL A 222 7.06 9.24 0.88
CA VAL A 222 5.69 8.79 1.17
C VAL A 222 4.80 9.21 0.00
N VAL A 223 4.29 8.23 -0.73
CA VAL A 223 3.38 8.44 -1.86
C VAL A 223 1.97 8.08 -1.40
N ALA A 224 1.03 9.01 -1.51
CA ALA A 224 -0.37 8.78 -1.25
C ALA A 224 -1.11 8.63 -2.59
N PHE A 225 -2.00 7.64 -2.70
CA PHE A 225 -2.77 7.37 -3.92
C PHE A 225 -4.21 7.88 -3.83
N MET A 226 -4.58 8.41 -2.66
CA MET A 226 -5.86 9.05 -2.39
C MET A 226 -5.65 10.15 -1.34
N PRO A 227 -6.59 11.09 -1.18
CA PRO A 227 -6.50 12.09 -0.12
C PRO A 227 -6.35 11.45 1.25
N THR A 228 -5.22 11.69 1.92
CA THR A 228 -4.94 11.19 3.27
C THR A 228 -5.02 12.31 4.29
N PRO A 229 -5.59 12.07 5.48
CA PRO A 229 -5.42 13.00 6.61
C PRO A 229 -3.94 13.05 7.04
N ARG A 230 -3.56 14.05 7.86
CA ARG A 230 -2.25 14.17 8.55
C ARG A 230 -1.04 14.69 7.74
N ASN A 231 -1.25 15.25 6.54
CA ASN A 231 -0.19 15.92 5.75
C ASN A 231 1.10 15.07 5.62
N ILE A 232 0.94 13.80 5.25
CA ILE A 232 2.05 12.83 5.11
C ILE A 232 2.53 12.70 3.65
N ALA A 233 1.66 12.98 2.68
CA ALA A 233 1.95 12.84 1.26
C ALA A 233 3.12 13.74 0.82
N GLY A 234 4.05 13.17 0.07
CA GLY A 234 5.20 13.87 -0.50
C GLY A 234 6.36 14.10 0.48
N LYS A 235 6.23 13.70 1.75
CA LYS A 235 7.34 13.77 2.70
C LYS A 235 8.39 12.73 2.37
N HIS A 236 9.65 13.12 2.45
CA HIS A 236 10.77 12.18 2.41
C HIS A 236 11.08 11.76 3.84
N LEU A 237 11.19 10.45 4.05
CA LEU A 237 11.56 9.91 5.35
C LEU A 237 13.06 10.05 5.58
N ASP A 238 13.46 9.95 6.85
CA ASP A 238 14.88 9.99 7.21
C ASP A 238 15.60 8.79 6.61
N ARG A 239 16.64 9.06 5.81
CA ARG A 239 17.42 8.03 5.14
C ARG A 239 18.25 7.22 6.13
N GLU A 240 18.68 7.84 7.23
CA GLU A 240 19.52 7.19 8.23
C GLU A 240 18.81 5.97 8.83
N TYR A 241 17.49 6.08 9.03
CA TYR A 241 16.63 4.99 9.47
C TYR A 241 16.77 3.73 8.58
N PHE A 242 16.83 3.90 7.26
CA PHE A 242 16.93 2.78 6.32
C PHE A 242 18.34 2.22 6.14
N THR A 243 19.35 2.81 6.80
CA THR A 243 20.72 2.26 6.82
C THR A 243 20.93 1.21 7.90
N HIS A 244 20.00 1.09 8.87
CA HIS A 244 20.08 0.07 9.90
C HIS A 244 19.94 -1.34 9.29
N PRO A 245 20.72 -2.33 9.75
CA PRO A 245 20.69 -3.69 9.19
C PRO A 245 19.32 -4.38 9.37
N ASP A 246 18.57 -3.97 10.38
CA ASP A 246 17.23 -4.46 10.71
C ASP A 246 16.10 -3.55 10.21
N ALA A 247 16.42 -2.55 9.39
CA ALA A 247 15.43 -1.69 8.74
C ALA A 247 14.52 -2.48 7.77
N PRO A 248 13.36 -1.91 7.41
CA PRO A 248 12.58 -2.35 6.26
C PRO A 248 13.42 -2.55 5.00
N LEU A 249 13.22 -3.67 4.31
CA LEU A 249 13.95 -3.90 3.05
C LEU A 249 13.32 -3.14 1.89
N ASP A 250 14.16 -2.49 1.08
CA ASP A 250 13.72 -1.82 -0.16
C ASP A 250 12.94 -2.76 -1.08
N SER A 251 13.33 -4.03 -1.17
CA SER A 251 12.60 -5.00 -2.01
C SER A 251 11.16 -5.20 -1.56
N LEU A 252 10.90 -5.14 -0.24
CA LEU A 252 9.55 -5.24 0.31
C LEU A 252 8.77 -3.93 0.14
N LEU A 253 9.44 -2.78 0.29
CA LEU A 253 8.83 -1.48 0.03
C LEU A 253 8.46 -1.31 -1.45
N ARG A 254 9.34 -1.71 -2.38
CA ARG A 254 9.04 -1.75 -3.81
C ARG A 254 7.89 -2.70 -4.13
N TRP A 255 7.84 -3.87 -3.47
CA TRP A 255 6.72 -4.78 -3.61
C TRP A 255 5.41 -4.13 -3.14
N HIS A 256 5.41 -3.47 -1.99
CA HIS A 256 4.23 -2.79 -1.45
C HIS A 256 3.77 -1.58 -2.29
N PHE A 257 4.69 -0.94 -3.01
CA PHE A 257 4.39 0.19 -3.89
C PHE A 257 3.71 -0.23 -5.20
N ARG A 258 3.96 -1.45 -5.69
CA ARG A 258 3.37 -1.99 -6.92
C ARG A 258 1.87 -2.23 -6.78
#